data_AF-A0A2H9TE61-F1
#
_entry.id   AF-A0A2H9TE61-F1
#
_cell.length_a   1.000
_cell.length_b   1.000
_cell.length_c   1.000
_cell.angle_alpha   90.00
_cell.angle_beta   90.00
_cell.angle_gamma   90.00
#
_symmetry.space_group_name_H-M   'P 1'
#
loop_
_entity.id
_entity.type
_entity.pdbx_description
1 polymer ?
#
loop_
_entity_poly.entity_id
_entity_poly.type
_entity_poly.pdbx_seq_one_letter_code
_entity_poly.pdbx_strand_id
1 'polypeptide(L)'
;MNKLEKILLILIIILALIWIFPKLNFTGKAVLNKYAYTKAICNETNYCEDYYIECEDKNIVGFTTTGFAIQSKDLPENQKENLCK
;
A
#
# COMPACT_ATOMS: atom_id res chain seq x y z
N MET A 1 9.68 40.27 37.12
CA MET A 1 10.04 38.92 36.64
C MET A 1 11.51 38.87 36.32
N ASN A 2 12.29 38.23 37.20
CA ASN A 2 13.75 38.16 37.10
C ASN A 2 14.16 37.31 35.89
N LYS A 3 15.39 37.48 35.40
CA LYS A 3 15.91 36.69 34.27
C LYS A 3 15.77 35.18 34.50
N LEU A 4 15.96 34.75 35.76
CA LEU A 4 15.79 33.36 36.19
C LEU A 4 14.34 32.86 36.05
N GLU A 5 13.36 33.67 36.45
CA GLU A 5 11.93 33.33 36.39
C GLU A 5 11.44 33.19 34.94
N LYS A 6 11.98 34.03 34.03
CA LYS A 6 11.70 33.92 32.59
C LYS A 6 12.23 32.60 32.01
N ILE A 7 13.45 32.21 32.38
CA ILE A 7 14.07 30.96 31.92
C ILE A 7 13.29 29.75 32.44
N LEU A 8 12.90 29.76 33.72
CA LEU A 8 12.11 28.70 34.33
C LEU A 8 10.77 28.51 33.60
N LEU A 9 10.10 29.62 33.28
CA LEU A 9 8.81 29.60 32.60
C LEU A 9 8.91 29.03 31.18
N ILE A 10 9.98 29.36 30.44
CA ILE A 10 10.24 28.80 29.11
C ILE A 10 10.49 27.28 29.20
N LEU A 11 11.26 26.83 30.19
CA LEU A 11 11.53 25.41 30.42
C LEU A 11 10.25 24.61 30.69
N ILE A 12 9.33 25.16 31.49
CA ILE A 12 8.04 24.53 31.80
C ILE A 12 7.18 24.42 30.53
N ILE A 13 7.15 25.46 29.69
CA ILE A 13 6.40 25.44 28.42
C ILE A 13 6.97 24.37 27.48
N ILE A 14 8.29 24.26 27.37
CA ILE A 14 8.95 23.23 26.54
C ILE A 14 8.61 21.83 27.05
N LEU A 15 8.65 21.61 28.38
CA LEU A 15 8.28 20.33 28.97
C LEU A 15 6.82 19.96 28.68
N ALA A 16 5.91 20.92 28.81
CA ALA A 16 4.48 20.74 28.53
C ALA A 16 4.25 20.38 27.05
N LEU A 17 4.96 21.05 26.14
CA LEU A 17 4.89 20.77 24.71
C LEU A 17 5.35 19.34 24.38
N ILE A 18 6.46 18.88 24.96
CA ILE A 18 6.96 17.50 24.78
C ILE A 18 5.93 16.45 25.21
N TRP A 19 5.11 16.74 26.23
CA TRP A 19 4.03 15.85 26.67
C TRP A 19 2.80 15.84 25.75
N ILE A 20 2.57 16.93 25.01
CA ILE A 20 1.42 17.08 24.12
C ILE A 20 1.70 16.46 22.74
N PHE A 21 2.93 16.59 22.21
CA PHE A 21 3.29 16.14 20.87
C PHE A 21 3.16 14.63 20.57
N PRO A 22 3.47 13.68 21.47
CA PRO A 22 3.42 12.25 21.14
C PRO A 22 1.99 11.70 21.00
N LYS A 23 0.95 12.49 21.32
CA LYS A 23 -0.46 12.13 21.09
C LYS A 23 -0.98 12.55 19.71
N LEU A 24 -0.22 13.37 18.99
CA LEU A 24 -0.51 13.62 17.58
C LEU A 24 0.03 12.42 16.81
N ASN A 25 -0.85 11.46 16.54
CA ASN A 25 -0.63 10.44 15.53
C ASN A 25 -0.32 11.16 14.22
N PHE A 26 0.98 11.35 13.94
CA PHE A 26 1.48 11.82 12.65
C PHE A 26 1.35 10.67 11.64
N THR A 27 0.15 10.11 11.54
CA THR A 27 -0.23 9.17 10.49
C THR A 27 -0.52 10.03 9.26
N GLY A 28 0.51 10.67 8.71
CA GLY A 28 0.49 10.93 7.28
C GLY A 28 0.35 9.55 6.65
N LYS A 29 -0.87 9.18 6.24
CA LYS A 29 -1.04 7.99 5.42
C LYS A 29 -0.11 8.21 4.23
N ALA A 30 0.97 7.45 4.16
CA ALA A 30 1.75 7.39 2.94
C ALA A 30 0.74 7.18 1.82
N VAL A 31 0.77 8.03 0.80
CA VAL A 31 -0.13 7.87 -0.35
C VAL A 31 0.36 6.60 -1.05
N LEU A 32 -0.18 5.45 -0.65
CA LEU A 32 0.05 4.19 -1.34
C LEU A 32 -0.53 4.34 -2.74
N ASN A 33 0.26 4.01 -3.76
CA ASN A 33 -0.22 4.05 -5.12
C ASN A 33 -1.22 2.89 -5.31
N LYS A 34 -2.48 3.23 -5.52
CA LYS A 34 -3.54 2.27 -5.79
C LYS A 34 -3.85 2.25 -7.28
N TYR A 35 -3.85 1.05 -7.87
CA TYR A 35 -4.24 0.85 -9.25
C TYR A 35 -4.85 -0.53 -9.44
N ALA A 36 -5.61 -0.69 -10.50
CA ALA A 36 -6.22 -1.96 -10.85
C ALA A 36 -6.19 -2.16 -12.37
N TYR A 37 -6.11 -3.42 -12.79
CA TYR A 37 -6.05 -3.80 -14.19
C TYR A 37 -6.53 -5.25 -14.38
N THR A 38 -6.80 -5.64 -15.62
CA THR A 38 -7.18 -7.01 -15.98
C THR A 38 -5.99 -7.74 -16.61
N LYS A 39 -5.76 -9.00 -16.22
CA LYS A 39 -4.71 -9.84 -16.80
C LYS A 39 -5.16 -11.30 -16.93
N ALA A 40 -4.86 -11.90 -18.07
CA ALA A 40 -4.98 -13.33 -18.30
C ALA A 40 -3.88 -14.09 -17.53
N ILE A 41 -4.26 -15.06 -16.71
CA ILE A 41 -3.35 -15.95 -16.00
C ILE A 41 -3.63 -17.36 -16.45
N CYS A 42 -2.60 -18.01 -16.98
CA CYS A 42 -2.69 -19.35 -17.56
C CYS A 42 -2.04 -20.38 -16.66
N ASN A 43 -2.65 -21.56 -16.55
CA ASN A 43 -2.11 -22.69 -15.81
C ASN A 43 -1.39 -23.69 -16.74
N GLU A 44 -0.82 -24.74 -16.14
CA GLU A 44 -0.09 -25.80 -16.86
C GLU A 44 -0.97 -26.62 -17.82
N THR A 45 -2.29 -26.53 -17.70
CA THR A 45 -3.27 -27.24 -18.54
C THR A 45 -3.78 -26.40 -19.72
N ASN A 46 -3.09 -25.29 -20.04
CA ASN A 46 -3.46 -24.31 -21.07
C ASN A 46 -4.83 -23.66 -20.85
N TYR A 47 -5.31 -23.66 -19.61
CA TYR A 47 -6.48 -22.92 -19.21
C TYR A 47 -6.03 -21.53 -18.77
N CYS A 48 -6.54 -20.51 -19.45
CA CYS A 48 -6.29 -19.11 -19.15
C CYS A 48 -7.58 -18.46 -18.69
N GLU A 49 -7.53 -17.78 -17.56
CA GLU A 49 -8.65 -17.01 -17.03
C GLU A 49 -8.23 -15.57 -16.81
N ASP A 50 -9.13 -14.65 -17.11
CA ASP A 50 -8.91 -13.21 -16.91
C ASP A 50 -9.25 -12.82 -15.48
N TYR A 51 -8.28 -12.20 -14.81
CA TYR A 51 -8.40 -11.71 -13.43
C TYR A 51 -8.37 -10.20 -13.39
N TYR A 52 -9.26 -9.61 -12.59
CA TYR A 52 -9.18 -8.25 -12.12
C TYR A 52 -8.27 -8.21 -10.88
N ILE A 53 -7.16 -7.48 -10.99
CA ILE A 53 -6.11 -7.42 -9.98
C ILE A 53 -6.05 -6.01 -9.42
N GLU A 54 -6.14 -5.89 -8.11
CA GLU A 54 -6.02 -4.63 -7.38
C GLU A 54 -4.70 -4.62 -6.61
N CYS A 55 -3.89 -3.59 -6.84
CA CYS A 55 -2.58 -3.42 -6.22
C CYS A 55 -2.55 -2.18 -5.31
N GLU A 56 -1.90 -2.32 -4.17
CA GLU A 56 -1.40 -1.22 -3.35
C GLU A 56 0.13 -1.30 -3.32
N ASP A 57 0.78 -0.40 -4.07
CA ASP A 57 2.20 -0.45 -4.42
C ASP A 57 2.59 -1.82 -5.02
N LYS A 58 3.32 -2.65 -4.26
CA LYS A 58 3.81 -3.98 -4.67
C LYS A 58 2.96 -5.13 -4.13
N ASN A 59 1.90 -4.83 -3.40
CA ASN A 59 1.07 -5.83 -2.75
C ASN A 59 -0.25 -5.98 -3.50
N ILE A 60 -0.65 -7.22 -3.78
CA ILE A 60 -1.98 -7.53 -4.27
C ILE A 60 -2.94 -7.40 -3.10
N VAL A 61 -3.93 -6.54 -3.22
CA VAL A 61 -5.00 -6.36 -2.22
C VAL A 61 -6.33 -6.95 -2.67
N GLY A 62 -6.48 -7.20 -3.98
CA GLY A 62 -7.67 -7.82 -4.57
C GLY A 62 -7.31 -8.67 -5.78
N PHE A 63 -7.96 -9.82 -5.90
CA PHE A 63 -7.74 -10.78 -6.97
C PHE A 63 -9.05 -11.51 -7.27
N THR A 64 -9.73 -11.09 -8.33
CA THR A 64 -11.09 -11.56 -8.64
C THR A 64 -11.15 -12.04 -10.08
N THR A 65 -11.80 -13.18 -10.31
CA THR A 65 -12.04 -13.66 -11.68
C THR A 65 -13.06 -12.77 -12.38
N THR A 66 -12.84 -12.47 -13.65
CA THR A 66 -13.81 -11.74 -14.47
C THR A 66 -14.92 -12.65 -15.00
N GLY A 67 -14.73 -13.97 -14.91
CA GLY A 67 -15.63 -14.99 -15.46
C GLY A 67 -15.38 -15.31 -16.93
N PHE A 68 -14.39 -14.68 -17.58
CA PHE A 68 -13.95 -15.04 -18.92
C PHE A 68 -12.73 -15.96 -18.86
N ALA A 69 -12.81 -17.11 -19.52
CA ALA A 69 -11.74 -18.07 -19.60
C ALA A 69 -11.70 -18.79 -20.96
N ILE A 70 -10.50 -19.16 -21.39
CA ILE A 70 -10.25 -19.92 -22.61
C ILE A 70 -9.35 -21.12 -22.30
N GLN A 71 -9.51 -22.19 -23.05
CA GLN A 71 -8.59 -23.32 -23.03
C GLN A 71 -7.99 -23.49 -24.43
N SER A 72 -6.68 -23.32 -24.54
CA SER A 72 -5.96 -23.48 -25.82
C SER A 72 -5.27 -24.84 -25.89
N LYS A 73 -4.95 -25.30 -27.11
CA LYS A 73 -4.09 -26.48 -27.29
C LYS A 73 -2.61 -26.14 -27.12
N ASP A 74 -2.24 -24.87 -27.31
CA ASP A 74 -0.87 -24.38 -27.26
C ASP A 74 -0.59 -23.64 -25.95
N LEU A 75 0.59 -23.87 -25.34
CA LEU A 75 1.05 -23.12 -24.16
C LEU A 75 1.30 -21.66 -24.56
N PRO A 76 0.64 -20.67 -23.93
CA PRO A 76 1.15 -19.31 -23.96
C PRO A 76 2.49 -19.27 -23.20
N GLU A 77 3.42 -18.46 -23.68
CA GLU A 77 4.76 -18.32 -23.11
C GLU A 77 4.67 -17.98 -21.61
N ASN A 78 5.44 -18.71 -20.80
CA ASN A 78 5.42 -18.68 -19.34
C ASN A 78 5.62 -17.24 -18.80
N GLN A 79 4.54 -16.55 -18.44
CA GLN A 79 4.62 -15.22 -17.85
C GLN A 79 4.74 -15.31 -16.32
N LYS A 80 5.92 -15.70 -15.83
CA LYS A 80 6.31 -15.42 -14.43
C LYS A 80 6.58 -13.92 -14.30
N GLU A 81 5.51 -13.13 -14.31
CA GLU A 81 5.59 -11.68 -14.20
C GLU A 81 4.99 -11.23 -12.87
N ASN A 82 5.65 -10.27 -12.22
CA ASN A 82 5.16 -9.69 -10.98
C ASN A 82 3.84 -8.95 -11.24
N LEU A 83 2.78 -9.29 -10.50
CA LEU A 83 1.44 -8.76 -10.71
C LEU A 83 1.26 -7.34 -10.16
N CYS A 84 2.15 -6.88 -9.29
CA CYS A 84 2.20 -5.49 -8.87
C CYS A 84 3.62 -4.95 -9.09
N LYS A 85 3.73 -3.86 -9.85
CA LYS A 85 4.97 -3.16 -10.20
C LYS A 85 5.22 -1.98 -9.26
#